data_AF-A0A2E8KPX2-F1
#
_entry.id   AF-A0A2E8KPX2-F1
#
_cell.length_a   1.000
_cell.length_b   1.000
_cell.length_c   1.000
_cell.angle_alpha   90.00
_cell.angle_beta   90.00
_cell.angle_gamma   90.00
#
_symmetry.space_group_name_H-M   'P 1'
#
loop_
_entity.id
_entity.type
_entity.pdbx_description
1 polymer ?
#
loop_
_entity_poly.entity_id
_entity_poly.type
_entity_poly.pdbx_seq_one_letter_code
_entity_poly.pdbx_strand_id
1 'polypeptide(L)' 'RTLFVHMSHEIDHATVASSLPVDMELAYDGLVVPLT' A
#
# COMPACT_ATOMS: atom_id res chain seq x y z
N ARG A 1 -5.47 8.83 4.50
CA ARG A 1 -5.07 7.52 3.92
C ARG A 1 -5.05 7.61 2.40
N THR A 2 -3.88 7.37 1.82
CA THR A 2 -3.64 7.23 0.39
C THR A 2 -3.14 5.81 0.14
N LEU A 3 -3.77 5.11 -0.80
CA LEU A 3 -3.41 3.73 -1.16
C LEU A 3 -2.75 3.75 -2.53
N PHE A 4 -1.48 3.37 -2.57
CA PHE A 4 -0.82 3.11 -3.85
C PHE A 4 -1.20 1.71 -4.35
N VAL A 5 -1.33 1.56 -5.66
CA VAL A 5 -1.65 0.31 -6.36
C VAL A 5 -0.69 0.15 -7.55
N HIS A 6 -0.80 -0.96 -8.28
CA HIS A 6 -0.02 -1.22 -9.50
C HIS A 6 1.50 -1.23 -9.28
N MET A 7 1.94 -1.99 -8.28
CA MET A 7 3.37 -2.17 -8.00
C MET A 7 4.04 -2.96 -9.12
N SER A 8 5.25 -2.54 -9.49
CA SER A 8 6.15 -3.37 -10.29
C SER A 8 6.77 -4.46 -9.42
N HIS A 9 7.38 -5.45 -10.06
CA HIS A 9 8.14 -6.50 -9.39
C HIS A 9 9.43 -6.03 -8.68
N GLU A 10 9.84 -4.76 -8.86
CA GLU A 10 11.03 -4.19 -8.19
C GLU A 10 10.70 -3.65 -6.79
N ILE A 11 9.41 -3.54 -6.45
CA ILE A 11 8.94 -3.03 -5.17
C ILE A 11 8.67 -4.21 -4.23
N ASP A 12 9.56 -4.41 -3.26
CA ASP A 12 9.26 -5.30 -2.14
C ASP A 12 8.21 -4.66 -1.23
N HIS A 13 7.05 -5.32 -1.11
CA HIS A 13 5.87 -4.74 -0.48
C HIS A 13 6.12 -4.39 0.99
N ALA A 14 6.60 -5.35 1.79
CA ALA A 14 6.81 -5.17 3.22
C ALA A 14 7.88 -4.13 3.53
N THR A 15 9.00 -4.17 2.81
CA THR A 15 10.11 -3.23 2.98
C THR A 15 9.64 -1.80 2.69
N VAL A 16 9.03 -1.57 1.53
CA VAL A 16 8.61 -0.22 1.14
C VAL A 16 7.48 0.28 2.02
N ALA A 17 6.48 -0.55 2.31
CA ALA A 17 5.36 -0.18 3.20
C ALA A 17 5.84 0.32 4.57
N SER A 18 6.89 -0.29 5.14
CA SER A 18 7.45 0.13 6.43
C SER A 18 8.13 1.51 6.43
N SER A 19 8.48 2.02 5.25
CA SER A 19 9.15 3.32 5.07
C SER A 19 8.18 4.47 4.72
N LEU A 20 6.91 4.15 4.44
CA LEU A 20 5.94 5.15 4.02
C LEU A 20 5.50 6.05 5.20
N PRO A 21 5.12 7.31 4.93
CA PRO A 21 4.47 8.17 5.91
C PRO A 21 3.19 7.53 6.48
N VAL A 22 2.80 7.93 7.69
CA VAL A 22 1.68 7.34 8.46
C VAL A 22 0.34 7.31 7.73
N ASP A 23 0.12 8.21 6.77
CA ASP A 23 -1.11 8.30 5.99
C ASP A 23 -1.06 7.60 4.62
N MET A 24 0.00 6.83 4.33
CA MET A 24 0.23 6.17 3.05
C MET A 24 0.46 4.67 3.22
N GLU A 25 -0.14 3.86 2.36
CA GLU A 25 0.01 2.40 2.37
C GLU A 25 0.12 1.85 0.94
N LEU A 26 0.82 0.72 0.80
CA LEU A 26 0.74 -0.12 -0.40
C LEU A 26 -0.48 -1.04 -0.26
N ALA A 27 -1.42 -0.94 -1.19
CA ALA A 27 -2.54 -1.89 -1.24
C ALA A 27 -2.07 -3.30 -1.60
N TYR A 28 -2.95 -4.28 -1.41
CA TYR A 28 -2.72 -5.67 -1.75
C TYR A 28 -4.02 -6.32 -2.24
N ASP A 29 -3.88 -7.41 -2.98
CA ASP A 29 -5.01 -8.15 -3.52
C ASP A 29 -5.89 -8.68 -2.38
N GLY A 30 -7.17 -8.32 -2.40
CA GLY A 30 -8.12 -8.67 -1.34
C GLY A 30 -8.23 -7.64 -0.21
N LEU A 31 -7.50 -6.51 -0.27
CA LEU A 31 -7.71 -5.39 0.65
C LEU A 31 -9.13 -4.84 0.51
N VAL A 32 -9.88 -4.82 1.62
CA VAL A 32 -11.22 -4.21 1.70
C VAL A 32 -11.12 -2.87 2.42
N VAL A 33 -11.63 -1.81 1.79
CA VAL A 33 -11.66 -0.46 2.37
C VAL A 33 -13.12 -0.05 2.57
N PRO A 34 -13.60 0.06 3.81
CA PRO A 34 -14.93 0.58 4.07
C PRO A 34 -14.99 2.06 3.69
N LEU A 35 -16.04 2.45 2.96
CA LEU A 35 -16.31 3.86 2.67
C LEU A 35 -17.08 4.48 3.85
N THR A 36 -16.71 5.70 4.20
CA THR A 36 -17.38 6.56 5.19
C THR A 36 -18.04 7.73 4.49
#